data_AF-K0UPF8-F1
#
_entry.id   AF-K0UPF8-F1
#
_cell.length_a   1.000
_cell.length_b   1.000
_cell.length_c   1.000
_cell.angle_alpha   90.00
_cell.angle_beta   90.00
_cell.angle_gamma   90.00
#
_symmetry.space_group_name_H-M   'P 1'
#
loop_
_entity.id
_entity.type
_entity.pdbx_description
1 polymer ?
#
loop_
_entity_poly.entity_id
_entity_poly.type
_entity_poly.pdbx_seq_one_letter_code
_entity_poly.pdbx_strand_id
1 'polypeptide(L)'
;MSTNIAQAPTGTEPTALQRFAAAAAAHGDVITDVGVLADRGRDYWGVGGVAGLLLRPHGRADIAPIMRLACAHNVAIVPRGGASNCSGGMMAAPGRVLLDLSGLDRILHIDAQCRCARVEPGVVNAHLQTAAAPYGLCFSPDPVSADLATVGGNIIENAGGPHALKYGVTYNHILSVDVVLPDGSTVTFSADDEGPDLLGVLIGSEGTLGIITEATVALRPVAEVTHTLMGAFATAREAADTIAAIIATGVVPAAVEWLDRAGIAGLQQFYDTGYPLDADSIVLIDVDGTAAEVSHDQAVVERVLRERATEVRIAEGDKDRAALWFGRLNAPHSVVRSGKGFFIGDVTVPRDRIPEMQEAIQATAARHADGLLFIAVCGHAGDGDLHPTTFYDRDNPLAASALEAANNEIIEAALELGGTITGEHGVGTEKIQFMPKRFTAVELAAQRAIKQAFDPAGLLNPGVMLPERSPDEPDAEQFGAAVRAALAGGVTPDPDAPLAVGDNADITVNLGNLSLLVGAAATIESVNRHLDEHGVACAAIPTTGGERSVGELVATAAGPERDRIRHALLGADVTVVDGQSPARFGAETMKDVAGYDTKRLYISAHGAFGALVALIFKINVTG
;
A
#
# COMPACT_ATOMS: atom_id res chain seq x y z
N MET A 1 46.52 41.90 -43.88
CA MET A 1 45.18 41.40 -43.50
C MET A 1 45.40 40.24 -42.57
N SER A 2 45.28 40.48 -41.27
CA SER A 2 45.53 39.49 -40.22
C SER A 2 44.29 38.62 -40.03
N THR A 3 44.47 37.31 -40.16
CA THR A 3 43.47 36.28 -39.86
C THR A 3 43.25 36.20 -38.35
N ASN A 4 42.06 36.58 -37.91
CA ASN A 4 41.62 36.45 -36.52
C ASN A 4 41.04 35.03 -36.35
N ILE A 5 41.81 34.13 -35.77
CA ILE A 5 41.32 32.81 -35.34
C ILE A 5 40.60 33.06 -34.00
N ALA A 6 39.27 32.97 -34.02
CA ALA A 6 38.48 32.97 -32.80
C ALA A 6 38.85 31.72 -31.99
N GLN A 7 39.41 31.93 -30.80
CA GLN A 7 39.56 30.90 -29.78
C GLN A 7 38.17 30.40 -29.38
N ALA A 8 37.94 29.09 -29.48
CA ALA A 8 36.79 28.45 -28.88
C ALA A 8 36.83 28.64 -27.35
N PRO A 9 35.70 28.89 -26.66
CA PRO A 9 35.68 29.08 -25.23
C PRO A 9 36.03 27.76 -24.53
N THR A 10 37.22 27.70 -23.95
CA THR A 10 37.65 26.65 -23.02
C THR A 10 37.07 26.94 -21.64
N GLY A 11 36.20 26.05 -21.15
CA GLY A 11 35.84 25.94 -19.73
C GLY A 11 34.41 26.36 -19.39
N THR A 12 33.42 25.53 -19.67
CA THR A 12 32.13 25.61 -18.96
C THR A 12 32.32 25.07 -17.54
N GLU A 13 31.98 25.86 -16.53
CA GLU A 13 31.89 25.41 -15.13
C GLU A 13 31.12 24.09 -15.02
N PRO A 14 31.58 23.10 -14.23
CA PRO A 14 30.87 21.84 -14.08
C PRO A 14 29.45 22.06 -13.54
N THR A 15 28.45 21.34 -14.06
CA THR A 15 27.07 21.42 -13.57
C THR A 15 26.97 20.94 -12.11
N ALA A 16 25.87 21.27 -11.42
CA ALA A 16 25.62 20.77 -10.06
C ALA A 16 25.70 19.24 -9.97
N LEU A 17 25.11 18.55 -10.96
CA LEU A 17 25.15 17.10 -11.06
C LEU A 17 26.58 16.57 -11.29
N GLN A 18 27.40 17.24 -12.09
CA GLN A 18 28.81 16.85 -12.31
C GLN A 18 29.65 17.01 -11.04
N ARG A 19 29.44 18.09 -10.27
CA ARG A 19 30.11 18.29 -8.97
C ARG A 19 29.67 17.24 -7.95
N PHE A 20 28.36 16.97 -7.87
CA PHE A 20 27.82 15.88 -7.06
C PHE A 20 28.44 14.54 -7.44
N ALA A 21 28.46 14.19 -8.72
CA ALA A 21 29.01 12.92 -9.21
C ALA A 21 30.48 12.73 -8.81
N ALA A 22 31.30 13.78 -8.94
CA ALA A 22 32.70 13.75 -8.54
C ALA A 22 32.88 13.53 -7.04
N ALA A 23 32.04 14.16 -6.20
CA ALA A 23 32.09 13.98 -4.75
C ALA A 23 31.52 12.61 -4.30
N ALA A 24 30.43 12.17 -4.92
CA ALA A 24 29.74 10.92 -4.59
C ALA A 24 30.52 9.67 -5.00
N ALA A 25 31.49 9.77 -5.91
CA ALA A 25 32.36 8.66 -6.31
C ALA A 25 33.18 8.05 -5.15
N ALA A 26 33.32 8.75 -4.03
CA ALA A 26 33.92 8.21 -2.80
C ALA A 26 32.97 7.29 -2.00
N HIS A 27 31.69 7.26 -2.36
CA HIS A 27 30.60 6.62 -1.61
C HIS A 27 29.79 5.64 -2.47
N GLY A 28 30.18 5.42 -3.72
CA GLY A 28 29.45 4.51 -4.60
C GLY A 28 29.95 4.55 -6.04
N ASP A 29 29.50 3.56 -6.80
CA ASP A 29 29.79 3.45 -8.22
C ASP A 29 28.90 4.41 -9.00
N VAL A 30 29.52 5.38 -9.66
CA VAL A 30 28.84 6.36 -10.52
C VAL A 30 28.72 5.78 -11.92
N ILE A 31 27.49 5.60 -12.39
CA ILE A 31 27.18 5.03 -13.70
C ILE A 31 26.53 6.11 -14.56
N THR A 32 27.13 6.37 -15.73
CA THR A 32 26.69 7.38 -16.70
C THR A 32 26.42 6.81 -18.10
N ASP A 33 26.52 5.48 -18.26
CA ASP A 33 26.21 4.82 -19.52
C ASP A 33 24.73 5.00 -19.87
N VAL A 34 24.45 5.62 -21.01
CA VAL A 34 23.08 5.98 -21.42
C VAL A 34 22.19 4.75 -21.61
N GLY A 35 22.75 3.62 -22.05
CA GLY A 35 21.99 2.37 -22.20
C GLY A 35 21.53 1.84 -20.85
N VAL A 36 22.43 1.81 -19.87
CA VAL A 36 22.11 1.42 -18.48
C VAL A 36 21.11 2.38 -17.84
N LEU A 37 21.29 3.69 -18.03
CA LEU A 37 20.37 4.69 -17.46
C LEU A 37 18.97 4.61 -18.05
N ALA A 38 18.85 4.33 -19.35
CA ALA A 38 17.56 4.13 -19.99
C ALA A 38 16.89 2.83 -19.50
N ASP A 39 17.62 1.73 -19.41
CA ASP A 39 17.10 0.45 -18.91
C ASP A 39 16.63 0.56 -17.45
N ARG A 40 17.45 1.17 -16.59
CA ARG A 40 17.20 1.23 -15.14
C ARG A 40 16.24 2.33 -14.70
N GLY A 41 16.00 3.33 -15.55
CA GLY A 41 15.16 4.49 -15.25
C GLY A 41 13.66 4.28 -15.46
N ARG A 42 13.21 3.03 -15.62
CA ARG A 42 11.82 2.65 -15.83
C ARG A 42 11.31 1.69 -14.75
N ASP A 43 10.02 1.79 -14.46
CA ASP A 43 9.29 0.84 -13.62
C ASP A 43 8.91 -0.44 -14.39
N TYR A 44 8.08 -1.28 -13.78
CA TYR A 44 7.67 -2.57 -14.37
C TYR A 44 6.93 -2.39 -15.71
N TRP A 45 6.18 -1.30 -15.88
CA TRP A 45 5.42 -0.99 -17.08
C TRP A 45 6.23 -0.26 -18.16
N GLY A 46 7.48 0.08 -17.85
CA GLY A 46 8.29 0.89 -18.73
C GLY A 46 8.04 2.40 -18.57
N VAL A 47 7.24 2.82 -17.59
CA VAL A 47 7.01 4.23 -17.25
C VAL A 47 8.27 4.75 -16.56
N GLY A 48 8.73 5.93 -16.98
CA GLY A 48 9.94 6.54 -16.43
C GLY A 48 10.73 7.32 -17.49
N GLY A 49 12.04 7.43 -17.28
CA GLY A 49 12.90 8.27 -18.10
C GLY A 49 14.37 7.88 -18.02
N VAL A 50 15.25 8.75 -18.52
CA VAL A 50 16.71 8.56 -18.44
C VAL A 50 17.22 9.47 -17.33
N ALA A 51 17.80 8.87 -16.29
CA ALA A 51 18.40 9.63 -15.19
C ALA A 51 19.64 10.41 -15.65
N GLY A 52 20.05 11.42 -14.89
CA GLY A 52 21.31 12.12 -15.13
C GLY A 52 22.52 11.26 -14.79
N LEU A 53 22.41 10.45 -13.74
CA LEU A 53 23.31 9.35 -13.42
C LEU A 53 22.60 8.33 -12.52
N LEU A 54 23.19 7.13 -12.45
CA LEU A 54 22.83 6.11 -11.47
C LEU A 54 23.98 5.99 -10.47
N LEU A 55 23.66 5.96 -9.19
CA LEU A 55 24.63 5.79 -8.11
C LEU A 55 24.32 4.51 -7.35
N ARG A 56 25.31 3.62 -7.25
CA ARG A 56 25.20 2.41 -6.43
C ARG A 56 26.12 2.53 -5.21
N PRO A 57 25.59 2.64 -3.98
CA PRO A 57 26.40 2.72 -2.77
C PRO A 57 27.17 1.41 -2.53
N HIS A 58 28.33 1.49 -1.88
CA HIS A 58 29.11 0.29 -1.52
C HIS A 58 28.59 -0.38 -0.25
N GLY A 59 27.92 0.39 0.61
CA GLY A 59 27.27 -0.11 1.82
C GLY A 59 26.35 0.93 2.46
N ARG A 60 25.71 0.54 3.57
CA ARG A 60 24.79 1.42 4.33
C ARG A 60 25.45 2.73 4.80
N ALA A 61 26.74 2.67 5.13
CA ALA A 61 27.50 3.84 5.62
C ALA A 61 27.64 4.96 4.58
N ASP A 62 27.43 4.68 3.30
CA ASP A 62 27.54 5.63 2.21
C ASP A 62 26.31 6.53 2.03
N ILE A 63 25.15 6.08 2.52
CA ILE A 63 23.86 6.75 2.25
C ILE A 63 23.82 8.15 2.88
N ALA A 64 24.20 8.29 4.15
CA ALA A 64 24.25 9.59 4.83
C ALA A 64 25.18 10.61 4.15
N PRO A 65 26.44 10.26 3.80
CA PRO A 65 27.28 11.12 2.96
C PRO A 65 26.65 11.48 1.62
N ILE A 66 26.04 10.52 0.91
CA ILE A 66 25.36 10.76 -0.38
C ILE A 66 24.23 11.78 -0.22
N MET A 67 23.37 11.63 0.78
CA MET A 67 22.25 12.55 1.02
C MET A 67 22.75 13.96 1.38
N ARG A 68 23.80 14.09 2.21
CA ARG A 68 24.45 15.39 2.49
C ARG A 68 24.99 16.06 1.24
N LEU A 69 25.65 15.30 0.36
CA LEU A 69 26.15 15.81 -0.90
C LEU A 69 25.01 16.24 -1.83
N ALA A 70 23.93 15.46 -1.88
CA ALA A 70 22.76 15.77 -2.69
C ALA A 70 22.12 17.10 -2.24
N CYS A 71 21.94 17.28 -0.93
CA CYS A 71 21.46 18.52 -0.33
C CYS A 71 22.41 19.70 -0.62
N ALA A 72 23.72 19.54 -0.36
CA ALA A 72 24.71 20.60 -0.58
C ALA A 72 24.84 21.02 -2.05
N HIS A 73 24.58 20.12 -3.00
CA HIS A 73 24.62 20.39 -4.44
C HIS A 73 23.25 20.68 -5.05
N ASN A 74 22.17 20.65 -4.27
CA ASN A 74 20.79 20.78 -4.73
C ASN A 74 20.46 19.80 -5.87
N VAL A 75 20.78 18.52 -5.66
CA VAL A 75 20.56 17.43 -6.61
C VAL A 75 19.48 16.50 -6.07
N ALA A 76 18.47 16.23 -6.89
CA ALA A 76 17.39 15.34 -6.52
C ALA A 76 17.80 13.87 -6.56
N ILE A 77 17.37 13.12 -5.55
CA ILE A 77 17.61 11.67 -5.41
C ILE A 77 16.30 10.93 -5.63
N VAL A 78 16.32 9.89 -6.46
CA VAL A 78 15.20 8.97 -6.66
C VAL A 78 15.64 7.59 -6.17
N PRO A 79 15.08 7.05 -5.07
CA PRO A 79 15.43 5.73 -4.60
C PRO A 79 14.94 4.65 -5.56
N ARG A 80 15.71 3.58 -5.69
CA ARG A 80 15.39 2.44 -6.54
C ARG A 80 15.75 1.13 -5.85
N GLY A 81 14.76 0.24 -5.71
CA GLY A 81 14.92 -1.16 -5.29
C GLY A 81 14.79 -2.12 -6.47
N GLY A 82 13.78 -2.99 -6.43
CA GLY A 82 13.46 -3.94 -7.51
C GLY A 82 12.92 -3.28 -8.80
N ALA A 83 12.37 -2.07 -8.70
CA ALA A 83 11.63 -1.37 -9.76
C ALA A 83 10.40 -2.15 -10.26
N SER A 84 9.76 -2.90 -9.37
CA SER A 84 8.51 -3.64 -9.64
C SER A 84 7.22 -2.82 -9.43
N ASN A 85 7.33 -1.52 -9.10
CA ASN A 85 6.16 -0.66 -8.93
C ASN A 85 5.40 -0.48 -10.25
N CYS A 86 4.12 -0.14 -10.13
CA CYS A 86 3.15 -0.12 -11.22
C CYS A 86 2.48 1.26 -11.41
N SER A 87 2.94 2.27 -10.69
CA SER A 87 2.32 3.60 -10.59
C SER A 87 3.19 4.73 -11.15
N GLY A 88 4.40 4.43 -11.64
CA GLY A 88 5.42 5.44 -11.90
C GLY A 88 6.00 6.04 -10.61
N GLY A 89 6.12 5.23 -9.55
CA GLY A 89 6.62 5.63 -8.23
C GLY A 89 8.12 6.00 -8.21
N MET A 90 8.85 5.80 -9.31
CA MET A 90 10.22 6.29 -9.47
C MET A 90 10.44 6.99 -10.81
N MET A 91 10.55 8.31 -10.78
CA MET A 91 10.68 9.11 -12.01
C MET A 91 12.10 9.59 -12.25
N ALA A 92 12.85 8.81 -13.02
CA ALA A 92 14.16 9.19 -13.52
C ALA A 92 14.08 10.37 -14.50
N ALA A 93 14.99 11.34 -14.38
CA ALA A 93 15.11 12.47 -15.30
C ALA A 93 16.56 12.95 -15.41
N PRO A 94 16.95 13.66 -16.50
CA PRO A 94 18.34 14.05 -16.74
C PRO A 94 19.00 14.92 -15.64
N GLY A 95 18.20 15.57 -14.79
CA GLY A 95 18.67 16.36 -13.64
C GLY A 95 18.66 15.61 -12.31
N ARG A 96 18.30 14.33 -12.29
CA ARG A 96 18.10 13.51 -11.08
C ARG A 96 19.12 12.37 -11.01
N VAL A 97 19.44 11.97 -9.79
CA VAL A 97 20.25 10.78 -9.49
C VAL A 97 19.32 9.63 -9.16
N LEU A 98 19.48 8.51 -9.85
CA LEU A 98 18.83 7.26 -9.47
C LEU A 98 19.72 6.53 -8.46
N LEU A 99 19.30 6.42 -7.21
CA LEU A 99 20.04 5.76 -6.14
C LEU A 99 19.62 4.28 -6.08
N ASP A 100 20.46 3.41 -6.61
CA ASP A 100 20.18 1.97 -6.74
C ASP A 100 20.59 1.22 -5.46
N LEU A 101 19.60 0.93 -4.62
CA LEU A 101 19.75 0.24 -3.33
C LEU A 101 19.75 -1.29 -3.47
N SER A 102 19.58 -1.83 -4.68
CA SER A 102 19.51 -3.28 -4.92
C SER A 102 20.77 -4.05 -4.52
N GLY A 103 21.92 -3.37 -4.37
CA GLY A 103 23.16 -3.97 -3.86
C GLY A 103 23.26 -4.06 -2.33
N LEU A 104 22.32 -3.45 -1.59
CA LEU A 104 22.21 -3.60 -0.14
C LEU A 104 21.23 -4.74 0.17
N ASP A 105 21.62 -5.97 -0.11
CA ASP A 105 20.74 -7.15 -0.17
C ASP A 105 21.06 -8.22 0.87
N ARG A 106 21.73 -7.86 1.96
CA ARG A 106 22.08 -8.83 3.01
C ARG A 106 20.94 -9.02 4.00
N ILE A 107 20.63 -10.29 4.27
CA ILE A 107 19.92 -10.69 5.49
C ILE A 107 20.94 -10.68 6.63
N LEU A 108 20.82 -9.71 7.53
CA LEU A 108 21.81 -9.45 8.58
C LEU A 108 21.67 -10.44 9.73
N HIS A 109 20.43 -10.79 10.10
CA HIS A 109 20.13 -11.71 11.18
C HIS A 109 18.70 -12.27 11.05
N ILE A 110 18.50 -13.55 11.37
CA ILE A 110 17.17 -14.14 11.59
C ILE A 110 17.13 -14.66 13.02
N ASP A 111 16.21 -14.11 13.83
CA ASP A 111 15.92 -14.60 15.17
C ASP A 111 14.65 -15.45 15.13
N ALA A 112 14.82 -16.76 15.10
CA ALA A 112 13.70 -17.69 15.08
C ALA A 112 12.91 -17.71 16.40
N GLN A 113 13.54 -17.36 17.53
CA GLN A 113 12.88 -17.34 18.84
C GLN A 113 11.98 -16.12 18.98
N CYS A 114 12.50 -14.95 18.61
CA CYS A 114 11.74 -13.70 18.60
C CYS A 114 10.82 -13.57 17.37
N ARG A 115 10.97 -14.47 16.38
CA ARG A 115 10.29 -14.44 15.07
C ARG A 115 10.46 -13.10 14.39
N CYS A 116 11.69 -12.67 14.22
CA CYS A 116 12.01 -11.45 13.48
C CYS A 116 13.28 -11.62 12.65
N ALA A 117 13.46 -10.74 11.66
CA ALA A 117 14.68 -10.67 10.86
C ALA A 117 15.14 -9.23 10.69
N ARG A 118 16.45 -9.02 10.70
CA ARG A 118 17.09 -7.76 10.33
C ARG A 118 17.64 -7.88 8.92
N VAL A 119 17.26 -6.97 8.04
CA VAL A 119 17.54 -7.04 6.60
C VAL A 119 17.93 -5.68 6.03
N GLU A 120 18.78 -5.69 5.02
CA GLU A 120 19.04 -4.52 4.19
C GLU A 120 17.89 -4.31 3.17
N PRO A 121 17.63 -3.07 2.70
CA PRO A 121 16.43 -2.72 1.92
C PRO A 121 16.36 -3.38 0.54
N GLY A 122 17.49 -3.83 0.00
CA GLY A 122 17.63 -4.48 -1.30
C GLY A 122 17.37 -5.99 -1.25
N VAL A 123 17.15 -6.58 -0.07
CA VAL A 123 16.78 -8.01 0.04
C VAL A 123 15.50 -8.25 -0.75
N VAL A 124 15.55 -9.14 -1.75
CA VAL A 124 14.36 -9.58 -2.49
C VAL A 124 13.42 -10.33 -1.54
N ASN A 125 12.12 -10.04 -1.60
CA ASN A 125 11.12 -10.60 -0.70
C ASN A 125 11.16 -12.15 -0.70
N ALA A 126 11.16 -12.77 -1.88
CA ALA A 126 11.25 -14.24 -2.01
C ALA A 126 12.54 -14.83 -1.40
N HIS A 127 13.66 -14.09 -1.41
CA HIS A 127 14.90 -14.54 -0.78
C HIS A 127 14.77 -14.56 0.75
N LEU A 128 14.10 -13.55 1.34
CA LEU A 128 13.82 -13.54 2.78
C LEU A 128 12.88 -14.70 3.16
N GLN A 129 11.83 -14.94 2.37
CA GLN A 129 10.93 -16.08 2.60
C GLN A 129 11.70 -17.41 2.58
N THR A 130 12.55 -17.61 1.57
CA THR A 130 13.40 -18.80 1.44
C THR A 130 14.35 -18.97 2.63
N ALA A 131 14.94 -17.87 3.11
CA ALA A 131 15.86 -17.91 4.25
C ALA A 131 15.16 -18.17 5.59
N ALA A 132 13.89 -17.75 5.74
CA ALA A 132 13.09 -17.98 6.94
C ALA A 132 12.49 -19.40 7.01
N ALA A 133 12.23 -20.02 5.85
CA ALA A 133 11.55 -21.32 5.75
C ALA A 133 12.20 -22.47 6.57
N PRO A 134 13.53 -22.62 6.67
CA PRO A 134 14.16 -23.65 7.51
C PRO A 134 13.83 -23.55 9.01
N TYR A 135 13.38 -22.38 9.46
CA TYR A 135 12.93 -22.15 10.83
C TYR A 135 11.42 -22.36 11.03
N GLY A 136 10.71 -22.79 9.97
CA GLY A 136 9.24 -22.86 9.96
C GLY A 136 8.57 -21.49 9.97
N LEU A 137 9.28 -20.45 9.50
CA LEU A 137 8.82 -19.07 9.49
C LEU A 137 8.72 -18.51 8.06
N CYS A 138 7.88 -17.50 7.86
CA CYS A 138 7.79 -16.71 6.65
C CYS A 138 7.60 -15.22 6.95
N PHE A 139 7.94 -14.38 5.99
CA PHE A 139 7.58 -12.96 5.97
C PHE A 139 6.26 -12.81 5.22
N SER A 140 5.22 -12.30 5.88
CA SER A 140 3.85 -12.42 5.37
C SER A 140 3.49 -11.56 4.17
N PRO A 141 4.06 -10.34 3.96
CA PRO A 141 3.81 -9.60 2.74
C PRO A 141 4.25 -10.44 1.54
N ASP A 142 3.28 -10.81 0.71
CA ASP A 142 3.41 -11.78 -0.38
C ASP A 142 2.92 -11.19 -1.71
N PRO A 143 3.45 -10.03 -2.13
CA PRO A 143 3.02 -9.41 -3.37
C PRO A 143 3.28 -10.36 -4.54
N VAL A 144 2.45 -10.28 -5.58
CA VAL A 144 2.64 -11.06 -6.82
C VAL A 144 4.04 -10.86 -7.42
N SER A 145 4.68 -9.72 -7.13
CA SER A 145 6.04 -9.38 -7.53
C SER A 145 7.14 -9.86 -6.57
N ALA A 146 6.89 -10.77 -5.62
CA ALA A 146 7.84 -11.16 -4.58
C ALA A 146 9.23 -11.62 -5.08
N ASP A 147 9.33 -12.14 -6.30
CA ASP A 147 10.59 -12.54 -6.94
C ASP A 147 11.44 -11.35 -7.45
N LEU A 148 10.85 -10.15 -7.50
CA LEU A 148 11.46 -8.91 -8.00
C LEU A 148 11.48 -7.81 -6.94
N ALA A 149 10.42 -7.71 -6.14
CA ALA A 149 10.24 -6.70 -5.12
C ALA A 149 11.25 -6.89 -4.00
N THR A 150 11.82 -5.78 -3.52
CA THR A 150 12.71 -5.78 -2.36
C THR A 150 11.94 -5.41 -1.11
N VAL A 151 12.43 -5.81 0.06
CA VAL A 151 11.80 -5.47 1.36
C VAL A 151 11.66 -3.96 1.52
N GLY A 152 12.67 -3.17 1.14
CA GLY A 152 12.58 -1.71 1.14
C GLY A 152 11.49 -1.18 0.21
N GLY A 153 11.31 -1.80 -0.96
CA GLY A 153 10.22 -1.51 -1.88
C GLY A 153 8.85 -1.82 -1.27
N ASN A 154 8.70 -2.99 -0.63
CA ASN A 154 7.47 -3.35 0.07
C ASN A 154 7.11 -2.33 1.16
N ILE A 155 8.11 -1.83 1.89
CA ILE A 155 7.91 -0.81 2.94
C ILE A 155 7.40 0.50 2.33
N ILE A 156 8.06 1.03 1.30
CA ILE A 156 7.69 2.35 0.75
C ILE A 156 6.41 2.32 -0.09
N GLU A 157 5.97 1.16 -0.56
CA GLU A 157 4.67 0.99 -1.25
C GLU A 157 3.56 0.49 -0.31
N ASN A 158 3.91 0.16 0.95
CA ASN A 158 3.03 -0.57 1.87
C ASN A 158 2.39 -1.82 1.21
N ALA A 159 3.21 -2.61 0.52
CA ALA A 159 2.73 -3.69 -0.34
C ALA A 159 1.87 -4.70 0.42
N GLY A 160 0.80 -5.17 -0.22
CA GLY A 160 -0.04 -6.25 0.26
C GLY A 160 0.17 -7.54 -0.54
N GLY A 161 -0.95 -8.21 -0.84
CA GLY A 161 -1.02 -9.52 -1.46
C GLY A 161 -2.30 -10.29 -1.10
N PRO A 162 -2.48 -11.51 -1.64
CA PRO A 162 -3.66 -12.34 -1.40
C PRO A 162 -3.91 -12.64 0.07
N HIS A 163 -2.84 -12.77 0.87
CA HIS A 163 -2.94 -13.17 2.26
C HIS A 163 -3.13 -12.00 3.25
N ALA A 164 -3.24 -10.77 2.74
CA ALA A 164 -3.41 -9.58 3.54
C ALA A 164 -4.72 -9.56 4.35
N LEU A 165 -5.76 -10.28 3.89
CA LEU A 165 -7.03 -10.38 4.60
C LEU A 165 -6.85 -10.85 6.04
N LYS A 166 -6.09 -11.95 6.21
CA LYS A 166 -5.83 -12.58 7.51
C LYS A 166 -4.61 -11.99 8.21
N TYR A 167 -3.53 -11.70 7.47
CA TYR A 167 -2.24 -11.36 8.07
C TYR A 167 -1.89 -9.87 8.02
N GLY A 168 -2.59 -9.07 7.23
CA GLY A 168 -2.31 -7.65 7.03
C GLY A 168 -1.31 -7.38 5.90
N VAL A 169 -1.06 -6.10 5.66
CA VAL A 169 -0.13 -5.61 4.63
C VAL A 169 1.26 -5.36 5.24
N THR A 170 2.23 -4.91 4.45
CA THR A 170 3.61 -4.67 4.91
C THR A 170 3.68 -3.91 6.23
N TYR A 171 2.86 -2.87 6.39
CA TYR A 171 2.73 -2.11 7.63
C TYR A 171 2.59 -2.96 8.91
N ASN A 172 1.87 -4.09 8.83
CA ASN A 172 1.62 -4.98 9.96
C ASN A 172 2.86 -5.80 10.36
N HIS A 173 3.90 -5.82 9.53
CA HIS A 173 5.07 -6.68 9.68
C HIS A 173 6.38 -5.92 9.85
N ILE A 174 6.35 -4.59 9.94
CA ILE A 174 7.55 -3.78 10.19
C ILE A 174 7.61 -3.42 11.67
N LEU A 175 8.67 -3.89 12.33
CA LEU A 175 8.94 -3.58 13.74
C LEU A 175 9.76 -2.30 13.86
N SER A 176 10.78 -2.11 13.02
CA SER A 176 11.56 -0.88 12.96
C SER A 176 12.30 -0.71 11.64
N VAL A 177 12.72 0.52 11.34
CA VAL A 177 13.56 0.86 10.18
C VAL A 177 14.59 1.93 10.55
N ASP A 178 15.81 1.74 10.07
CA ASP A 178 16.86 2.75 10.12
C ASP A 178 16.85 3.55 8.81
N VAL A 179 16.66 4.87 8.93
CA VAL A 179 16.44 5.78 7.81
C VAL A 179 17.49 6.87 7.80
N VAL A 180 17.95 7.23 6.60
CA VAL A 180 18.72 8.45 6.35
C VAL A 180 17.78 9.50 5.77
N LEU A 181 17.66 10.64 6.45
CA LEU A 181 16.85 11.78 6.01
C LEU A 181 17.58 12.61 4.93
N PRO A 182 16.88 13.51 4.22
CA PRO A 182 17.47 14.33 3.15
C PRO A 182 18.68 15.17 3.54
N ASP A 183 18.77 15.62 4.79
CA ASP A 183 19.94 16.33 5.33
C ASP A 183 21.11 15.40 5.70
N GLY A 184 20.91 14.08 5.55
CA GLY A 184 21.82 13.00 5.88
C GLY A 184 21.93 12.67 7.36
N SER A 185 21.06 13.23 8.21
CA SER A 185 20.83 12.72 9.56
C SER A 185 20.24 11.31 9.52
N THR A 186 20.47 10.54 10.58
CA THR A 186 20.01 9.16 10.70
C THR A 186 19.00 9.05 11.84
N VAL A 187 17.91 8.34 11.61
CA VAL A 187 16.84 8.12 12.59
C VAL A 187 16.35 6.68 12.50
N THR A 188 16.05 6.08 13.64
CA THR A 188 15.33 4.80 13.71
C THR A 188 13.88 5.11 14.04
N PHE A 189 12.95 4.60 13.23
CA PHE A 189 11.52 4.60 13.54
C PHE A 189 11.11 3.20 13.96
N SER A 190 10.35 3.08 15.05
CA SER A 190 9.92 1.82 15.64
C SER A 190 8.42 1.78 15.85
N ALA A 191 7.82 0.60 15.71
CA ALA A 191 6.44 0.35 16.12
C ALA A 191 6.28 0.52 17.64
N ASP A 192 7.36 0.42 18.41
CA ASP A 192 7.38 0.61 19.86
C ASP A 192 7.65 2.07 20.28
N ASP A 193 7.85 2.99 19.35
CA ASP A 193 8.11 4.40 19.69
C ASP A 193 6.93 5.02 20.45
N GLU A 194 7.24 5.82 21.46
CA GLU A 194 6.25 6.66 22.14
C GLU A 194 5.90 7.87 21.27
N GLY A 195 4.66 8.32 21.36
CA GLY A 195 4.16 9.45 20.57
C GLY A 195 3.62 9.07 19.18
N PRO A 196 3.44 10.08 18.31
CA PRO A 196 2.88 9.91 16.97
C PRO A 196 3.59 8.83 16.16
N ASP A 197 2.82 8.05 15.42
CA ASP A 197 3.33 6.91 14.68
C ASP A 197 3.98 7.33 13.35
N LEU A 198 5.22 7.81 13.44
CA LEU A 198 6.05 8.22 12.30
C LEU A 198 6.48 7.03 11.43
N LEU A 199 6.60 5.83 12.01
CA LEU A 199 6.84 4.61 11.23
C LEU A 199 5.69 4.38 10.25
N GLY A 200 4.44 4.51 10.72
CA GLY A 200 3.26 4.41 9.89
C GLY A 200 3.21 5.43 8.74
N VAL A 201 3.69 6.66 8.97
CA VAL A 201 3.77 7.70 7.93
C VAL A 201 4.87 7.41 6.89
N LEU A 202 5.99 6.81 7.30
CA LEU A 202 7.08 6.42 6.40
C LEU A 202 6.68 5.25 5.48
N ILE A 203 5.94 4.28 6.01
CA ILE A 203 5.42 3.14 5.25
C ILE A 203 4.39 3.65 4.24
N GLY A 204 4.53 3.30 2.96
CA GLY A 204 3.69 3.85 1.88
C GLY A 204 4.10 5.24 1.37
N SER A 205 5.23 5.79 1.82
CA SER A 205 5.70 7.12 1.40
C SER A 205 6.28 7.22 -0.01
N GLU A 206 6.35 6.12 -0.75
CA GLU A 206 6.99 6.01 -2.07
C GLU A 206 8.43 6.53 -2.08
N GLY A 207 9.14 6.42 -0.95
CA GLY A 207 10.53 6.85 -0.81
C GLY A 207 10.72 8.36 -0.83
N THR A 208 9.66 9.13 -0.57
CA THR A 208 9.70 10.60 -0.54
C THR A 208 10.14 11.17 0.80
N LEU A 209 10.14 10.38 1.89
CA LEU A 209 10.43 10.87 3.24
C LEU A 209 11.82 10.49 3.77
N GLY A 210 12.46 9.46 3.23
CA GLY A 210 13.82 9.08 3.59
C GLY A 210 14.31 7.85 2.85
N ILE A 211 15.60 7.53 3.02
CA ILE A 211 16.21 6.32 2.49
C ILE A 211 16.34 5.27 3.60
N ILE A 212 15.58 4.19 3.49
CA ILE A 212 15.70 3.03 4.39
C ILE A 212 17.06 2.36 4.14
N THR A 213 17.79 2.07 5.21
CA THR A 213 19.10 1.42 5.17
C THR A 213 19.12 0.06 5.87
N GLU A 214 18.23 -0.15 6.83
CA GLU A 214 18.01 -1.43 7.52
C GLU A 214 16.54 -1.50 7.95
N ALA A 215 15.96 -2.71 7.95
CA ALA A 215 14.63 -2.95 8.50
C ALA A 215 14.67 -4.16 9.44
N THR A 216 13.95 -4.06 10.56
CA THR A 216 13.59 -5.20 11.40
C THR A 216 12.14 -5.58 11.08
N VAL A 217 11.96 -6.79 10.53
CA VAL A 217 10.65 -7.30 10.13
C VAL A 217 10.18 -8.41 11.06
N ALA A 218 8.88 -8.46 11.32
CA ALA A 218 8.22 -9.56 11.98
C ALA A 218 8.07 -10.74 11.02
N LEU A 219 8.43 -11.94 11.50
CA LEU A 219 8.18 -13.21 10.83
C LEU A 219 7.01 -13.91 11.51
N ARG A 220 6.28 -14.72 10.75
CA ARG A 220 5.20 -15.54 11.28
C ARG A 220 5.49 -17.02 11.04
N PRO A 221 4.93 -17.93 11.85
CA PRO A 221 4.93 -19.35 11.51
C PRO A 221 4.26 -19.58 10.15
N VAL A 222 4.84 -20.49 9.36
CA VAL A 222 4.16 -21.08 8.21
C VAL A 222 2.99 -21.92 8.75
N ALA A 223 1.82 -21.79 8.13
CA ALA A 223 0.66 -22.59 8.51
C ALA A 223 0.96 -24.09 8.32
N GLU A 224 0.47 -24.93 9.24
CA GLU A 224 0.68 -26.38 9.17
C GLU A 224 -0.06 -26.98 7.96
N VAL A 225 -1.26 -26.48 7.70
CA VAL A 225 -2.14 -26.92 6.62
C VAL A 225 -2.71 -25.70 5.90
N THR A 226 -2.81 -25.78 4.58
CA THR A 226 -3.55 -24.84 3.73
C THR A 226 -4.41 -25.61 2.75
N HIS A 227 -5.72 -25.40 2.78
CA HIS A 227 -6.68 -26.01 1.86
C HIS A 227 -7.35 -24.93 1.01
N THR A 228 -7.58 -25.27 -0.26
CA THR A 228 -8.19 -24.38 -1.25
C THR A 228 -9.54 -24.90 -1.69
N LEU A 229 -10.51 -24.00 -1.72
CA LEU A 229 -11.83 -24.21 -2.31
C LEU A 229 -12.04 -23.22 -3.45
N MET A 230 -12.84 -23.62 -4.44
CA MET A 230 -13.30 -22.75 -5.52
C MET A 230 -14.83 -22.82 -5.58
N GLY A 231 -15.48 -21.67 -5.61
CA GLY A 231 -16.88 -21.54 -6.01
C GLY A 231 -17.00 -20.87 -7.37
N ALA A 232 -17.84 -21.40 -8.26
CA ALA A 232 -18.26 -20.73 -9.49
C ALA A 232 -19.70 -20.22 -9.37
N PHE A 233 -19.97 -19.03 -9.89
CA PHE A 233 -21.25 -18.36 -9.69
C PHE A 233 -21.87 -17.90 -11.02
N ALA A 234 -23.20 -17.89 -11.08
CA ALA A 234 -23.95 -17.43 -12.25
C ALA A 234 -24.01 -15.89 -12.34
N THR A 235 -23.75 -15.19 -11.23
CA THR A 235 -23.68 -13.72 -11.17
C THR A 235 -22.61 -13.25 -10.18
N ALA A 236 -22.02 -12.08 -10.44
CA ALA A 236 -21.12 -11.39 -9.51
C ALA A 236 -21.77 -11.11 -8.14
N ARG A 237 -23.06 -10.75 -8.11
CA ARG A 237 -23.79 -10.50 -6.85
C ARG A 237 -23.82 -11.74 -5.96
N GLU A 238 -24.06 -12.93 -6.52
CA GLU A 238 -24.06 -14.19 -5.77
C GLU A 238 -22.68 -14.53 -5.20
N ALA A 239 -21.61 -14.30 -5.98
CA ALA A 239 -20.24 -14.50 -5.51
C ALA A 239 -19.91 -13.57 -4.32
N ALA A 240 -20.21 -12.27 -4.45
CA ALA A 240 -19.99 -11.29 -3.39
C ALA A 240 -20.80 -11.59 -2.13
N ASP A 241 -22.08 -11.96 -2.27
CA ASP A 241 -22.93 -12.37 -1.15
C ASP A 241 -22.38 -13.62 -0.45
N THR A 242 -21.77 -14.54 -1.19
CA THR A 242 -21.18 -15.75 -0.64
C THR A 242 -19.92 -15.43 0.17
N ILE A 243 -19.08 -14.51 -0.31
CA ILE A 243 -17.91 -14.01 0.44
C ILE A 243 -18.37 -13.37 1.76
N ALA A 244 -19.36 -12.48 1.70
CA ALA A 244 -19.92 -11.85 2.89
C ALA A 244 -20.51 -12.88 3.87
N ALA A 245 -21.21 -13.91 3.36
CA ALA A 245 -21.78 -14.97 4.17
C ALA A 245 -20.70 -15.84 4.86
N ILE A 246 -19.57 -16.09 4.20
CA ILE A 246 -18.43 -16.80 4.80
C ILE A 246 -17.83 -15.98 5.94
N ILE A 247 -17.56 -14.70 5.69
CA ILE A 247 -17.01 -13.80 6.70
C ILE A 247 -17.94 -13.70 7.91
N ALA A 248 -19.26 -13.65 7.67
CA ALA A 248 -20.28 -13.61 8.71
C ALA A 248 -20.32 -14.87 9.61
N THR A 249 -19.67 -15.98 9.24
CA THR A 249 -19.58 -17.16 10.11
C THR A 249 -18.47 -17.07 11.14
N GLY A 250 -17.65 -16.01 11.16
CA GLY A 250 -16.45 -15.94 12.01
C GLY A 250 -15.21 -16.58 11.40
N VAL A 251 -15.33 -17.23 10.24
CA VAL A 251 -14.17 -17.73 9.51
C VAL A 251 -13.49 -16.55 8.84
N VAL A 252 -12.19 -16.38 9.08
CA VAL A 252 -11.34 -15.42 8.36
C VAL A 252 -10.45 -16.23 7.42
N PRO A 253 -10.82 -16.37 6.14
CA PRO A 253 -9.99 -17.05 5.17
C PRO A 253 -8.59 -16.42 5.09
N ALA A 254 -7.60 -17.24 4.79
CA ALA A 254 -6.24 -16.79 4.53
C ALA A 254 -6.20 -15.91 3.28
N ALA A 255 -6.94 -16.29 2.23
CA ALA A 255 -7.11 -15.52 1.00
C ALA A 255 -8.53 -15.69 0.44
N VAL A 256 -9.05 -14.66 -0.23
CA VAL A 256 -10.30 -14.69 -0.99
C VAL A 256 -10.08 -13.92 -2.29
N GLU A 257 -9.87 -14.66 -3.38
CA GLU A 257 -9.56 -14.09 -4.69
C GLU A 257 -10.73 -14.19 -5.64
N TRP A 258 -10.89 -13.15 -6.44
CA TRP A 258 -11.91 -13.04 -7.46
C TRP A 258 -11.33 -13.19 -8.86
N LEU A 259 -12.10 -13.79 -9.77
CA LEU A 259 -11.89 -13.68 -11.20
C LEU A 259 -13.24 -13.65 -11.94
N ASP A 260 -13.46 -12.65 -12.78
CA ASP A 260 -14.70 -12.49 -13.53
C ASP A 260 -14.73 -13.26 -14.87
N ARG A 261 -15.90 -13.26 -15.53
CA ARG A 261 -16.12 -13.92 -16.83
C ARG A 261 -15.13 -13.48 -17.90
N ALA A 262 -14.85 -12.17 -17.97
CA ALA A 262 -13.90 -11.64 -18.95
C ALA A 262 -12.50 -12.20 -18.71
N GLY A 263 -12.06 -12.28 -17.45
CA GLY A 263 -10.83 -12.93 -17.04
C GLY A 263 -10.81 -14.43 -17.36
N ILE A 264 -11.85 -15.17 -16.98
CA ILE A 264 -11.97 -16.62 -17.25
C ILE A 264 -11.84 -16.91 -18.75
N ALA A 265 -12.65 -16.24 -19.57
CA ALA A 265 -12.64 -16.42 -21.02
C ALA A 265 -11.34 -15.92 -21.67
N GLY A 266 -10.78 -14.82 -21.18
CA GLY A 266 -9.51 -14.25 -21.67
C GLY A 266 -8.33 -15.19 -21.42
N LEU A 267 -8.21 -15.75 -20.22
CA LEU A 267 -7.14 -16.68 -19.86
C LEU A 267 -7.22 -17.99 -20.65
N GLN A 268 -8.44 -18.48 -20.90
CA GLN A 268 -8.68 -19.73 -21.65
C GLN A 268 -8.06 -19.72 -23.05
N GLN A 269 -7.85 -18.53 -23.65
CA GLN A 269 -7.25 -18.39 -24.97
C GLN A 269 -5.76 -18.79 -25.00
N PHE A 270 -5.08 -18.76 -23.85
CA PHE A 270 -3.64 -19.01 -23.74
C PHE A 270 -3.31 -20.32 -23.04
N TYR A 271 -4.14 -20.71 -22.07
CA TYR A 271 -3.97 -21.91 -21.27
C TYR A 271 -5.32 -22.53 -20.98
N ASP A 272 -5.36 -23.86 -20.91
CA ASP A 272 -6.50 -24.52 -20.29
C ASP A 272 -6.40 -24.34 -18.77
N THR A 273 -7.14 -23.37 -18.24
CA THR A 273 -7.17 -23.09 -16.80
C THR A 273 -8.03 -24.10 -16.04
N GLY A 274 -8.88 -24.85 -16.76
CA GLY A 274 -9.89 -25.73 -16.19
C GLY A 274 -11.09 -25.00 -15.57
N TYR A 275 -11.14 -23.66 -15.58
CA TYR A 275 -12.27 -22.92 -15.01
C TYR A 275 -13.55 -23.07 -15.86
N PRO A 276 -14.74 -23.07 -15.23
CA PRO A 276 -16.01 -23.15 -15.95
C PRO A 276 -16.25 -21.90 -16.80
N LEU A 277 -16.36 -22.06 -18.13
CA LEU A 277 -16.51 -20.96 -19.08
C LEU A 277 -17.91 -20.32 -19.09
N ASP A 278 -18.89 -20.98 -18.49
CA ASP A 278 -20.26 -20.49 -18.31
C ASP A 278 -20.46 -19.72 -16.99
N ALA A 279 -19.44 -19.66 -16.13
CA ALA A 279 -19.47 -18.85 -14.91
C ALA A 279 -19.41 -17.35 -15.22
N ASP A 280 -20.09 -16.56 -14.39
CA ASP A 280 -19.95 -15.11 -14.37
C ASP A 280 -18.73 -14.66 -13.55
N SER A 281 -18.44 -15.41 -12.48
CA SER A 281 -17.27 -15.23 -11.64
C SER A 281 -16.89 -16.54 -10.95
N ILE A 282 -15.62 -16.64 -10.59
CA ILE A 282 -15.13 -17.63 -9.63
C ILE A 282 -14.54 -16.92 -8.41
N VAL A 283 -14.63 -17.59 -7.27
CA VAL A 283 -13.95 -17.19 -6.03
C VAL A 283 -13.04 -18.34 -5.59
N LEU A 284 -11.76 -18.06 -5.40
CA LEU A 284 -10.78 -18.97 -4.79
C LEU A 284 -10.61 -18.59 -3.33
N ILE A 285 -10.66 -19.58 -2.44
CA ILE A 285 -10.61 -19.37 -0.99
C ILE A 285 -9.57 -20.30 -0.41
N ASP A 286 -8.58 -19.72 0.26
CA ASP A 286 -7.64 -20.47 1.08
C ASP A 286 -8.04 -20.36 2.55
N VAL A 287 -8.08 -21.50 3.24
CA VAL A 287 -8.13 -21.59 4.70
C VAL A 287 -6.83 -22.23 5.18
N ASP A 288 -6.21 -21.63 6.19
CA ASP A 288 -4.93 -22.08 6.71
C ASP A 288 -4.86 -22.04 8.24
N GLY A 289 -4.01 -22.88 8.83
CA GLY A 289 -3.87 -23.00 10.27
C GLY A 289 -3.40 -24.38 10.69
N THR A 290 -3.80 -24.79 11.89
CA THR A 290 -3.68 -26.19 12.34
C THR A 290 -4.62 -27.10 11.56
N ALA A 291 -4.35 -28.40 11.54
CA ALA A 291 -5.23 -29.36 10.88
C ALA A 291 -6.68 -29.33 11.40
N ALA A 292 -6.88 -29.02 12.69
CA ALA A 292 -8.20 -28.94 13.31
C ALA A 292 -8.98 -27.68 12.87
N GLU A 293 -8.30 -26.52 12.86
CA GLU A 293 -8.87 -25.25 12.37
C GLU A 293 -9.24 -25.37 10.89
N VAL A 294 -8.31 -25.84 10.06
CA VAL A 294 -8.57 -26.00 8.62
C VAL A 294 -9.73 -26.96 8.35
N SER A 295 -9.81 -28.08 9.08
CA SER A 295 -10.93 -29.02 8.93
C SER A 295 -12.28 -28.38 9.28
N HIS A 296 -12.31 -27.54 10.31
CA HIS A 296 -13.51 -26.80 10.70
C HIS A 296 -13.88 -25.74 9.66
N ASP A 297 -12.93 -24.86 9.33
CA ASP A 297 -13.13 -23.73 8.42
C ASP A 297 -13.50 -24.20 7.02
N GLN A 298 -12.84 -25.25 6.51
CA GLN A 298 -13.19 -25.87 5.23
C GLN A 298 -14.66 -26.32 5.22
N ALA A 299 -15.12 -27.02 6.26
CA ALA A 299 -16.49 -27.53 6.31
C ALA A 299 -17.52 -26.38 6.33
N VAL A 300 -17.20 -25.28 7.02
CA VAL A 300 -18.04 -24.07 7.05
C VAL A 300 -18.05 -23.39 5.68
N VAL A 301 -16.89 -23.14 5.08
CA VAL A 301 -16.76 -22.50 3.76
C VAL A 301 -17.44 -23.33 2.68
N GLU A 302 -17.22 -24.65 2.65
CA GLU A 302 -17.85 -25.56 1.69
C GLU A 302 -19.38 -25.49 1.79
N ARG A 303 -19.93 -25.53 3.02
CA ARG A 303 -21.38 -25.43 3.21
C ARG A 303 -21.92 -24.14 2.63
N VAL A 304 -21.29 -23.00 2.93
CA VAL A 304 -21.74 -21.68 2.45
C VAL A 304 -21.60 -21.58 0.93
N LEU A 305 -20.49 -22.05 0.34
CA LEU A 305 -20.32 -22.11 -1.11
C LEU A 305 -21.46 -22.87 -1.79
N ARG A 306 -21.85 -24.03 -1.25
CA ARG A 306 -22.91 -24.89 -1.80
C ARG A 306 -24.31 -24.27 -1.75
N GLU A 307 -24.52 -23.18 -1.03
CA GLU A 307 -25.81 -22.49 -1.00
C GLU A 307 -26.11 -21.72 -2.29
N ARG A 308 -25.06 -21.25 -3.00
CA ARG A 308 -25.21 -20.34 -4.17
C ARG A 308 -24.34 -20.69 -5.37
N ALA A 309 -23.21 -21.38 -5.19
CA ALA A 309 -22.31 -21.70 -6.28
C ALA A 309 -22.92 -22.76 -7.21
N THR A 310 -22.76 -22.58 -8.52
CA THR A 310 -23.15 -23.56 -9.56
C THR A 310 -22.18 -24.74 -9.60
N GLU A 311 -20.94 -24.52 -9.20
CA GLU A 311 -19.90 -25.54 -9.04
C GLU A 311 -19.05 -25.23 -7.80
N VAL A 312 -18.73 -26.27 -7.02
CA VAL A 312 -17.77 -26.19 -5.91
C VAL A 312 -16.68 -27.22 -6.12
N ARG A 313 -15.41 -26.78 -6.12
CA ARG A 313 -14.23 -27.65 -6.18
C ARG A 313 -13.40 -27.50 -4.92
N ILE A 314 -12.83 -28.60 -4.46
CA ILE A 314 -12.00 -28.67 -3.25
C ILE A 314 -10.71 -29.36 -3.64
N ALA A 315 -9.57 -28.76 -3.31
CA ALA A 315 -8.27 -29.38 -3.55
C ALA A 315 -8.01 -30.51 -2.54
N GLU A 316 -7.63 -31.70 -3.00
CA GLU A 316 -7.27 -32.83 -2.12
C GLU A 316 -5.77 -32.82 -1.73
N GLY A 317 -4.98 -31.93 -2.33
CA GLY A 317 -3.57 -31.74 -2.00
C GLY A 317 -2.90 -30.63 -2.82
N ASP A 318 -1.60 -30.44 -2.65
CA ASP A 318 -0.83 -29.33 -3.25
C ASP A 318 -0.95 -29.25 -4.77
N LYS A 319 -1.04 -30.40 -5.45
CA LYS A 319 -1.19 -30.44 -6.91
C LYS A 319 -2.53 -29.85 -7.37
N ASP A 320 -3.61 -30.19 -6.68
CA ASP A 320 -4.95 -29.70 -7.00
C ASP A 320 -5.08 -28.23 -6.61
N ARG A 321 -4.49 -27.84 -5.47
CA ARG A 321 -4.37 -26.43 -5.07
C ARG A 321 -3.67 -25.62 -6.15
N ALA A 322 -2.50 -26.08 -6.60
CA ALA A 322 -1.75 -25.42 -7.66
C ALA A 322 -2.55 -25.33 -8.97
N ALA A 323 -3.37 -26.34 -9.30
CA ALA A 323 -4.25 -26.32 -10.47
C ALA A 323 -5.38 -25.27 -10.33
N LEU A 324 -6.04 -25.19 -9.17
CA LEU A 324 -7.07 -24.18 -8.91
C LEU A 324 -6.51 -22.75 -8.97
N TRP A 325 -5.31 -22.54 -8.45
CA TRP A 325 -4.64 -21.23 -8.45
C TRP A 325 -3.93 -20.89 -9.76
N PHE A 326 -3.74 -21.87 -10.66
CA PHE A 326 -2.92 -21.72 -11.86
C PHE A 326 -3.36 -20.53 -12.72
N GLY A 327 -4.66 -20.44 -13.03
CA GLY A 327 -5.18 -19.34 -13.86
C GLY A 327 -5.01 -17.97 -13.20
N ARG A 328 -5.38 -17.85 -11.92
CA ARG A 328 -5.27 -16.60 -11.15
C ARG A 328 -3.82 -16.08 -11.04
N LEU A 329 -2.85 -16.96 -10.79
CA LEU A 329 -1.44 -16.59 -10.65
C LEU A 329 -0.73 -16.36 -12.00
N ASN A 330 -1.19 -17.02 -13.07
CA ASN A 330 -0.60 -16.85 -14.42
C ASN A 330 -1.31 -15.80 -15.27
N ALA A 331 -2.27 -15.06 -14.70
CA ALA A 331 -2.94 -14.00 -15.43
C ALA A 331 -1.95 -12.99 -16.04
N PRO A 332 -0.94 -12.46 -15.31
CA PRO A 332 0.08 -11.59 -15.90
C PRO A 332 0.88 -12.25 -17.05
N HIS A 333 1.22 -13.53 -16.92
CA HIS A 333 1.95 -14.29 -17.94
C HIS A 333 1.14 -14.48 -19.22
N SER A 334 -0.17 -14.69 -19.10
CA SER A 334 -1.07 -14.76 -20.26
C SER A 334 -0.98 -13.49 -21.10
N VAL A 335 -0.84 -12.34 -20.42
CA VAL A 335 -0.79 -11.06 -21.09
C VAL A 335 0.50 -10.87 -21.87
N VAL A 336 1.63 -11.22 -21.28
CA VAL A 336 2.93 -11.19 -21.97
C VAL A 336 2.91 -12.09 -23.22
N ARG A 337 2.30 -13.28 -23.13
CA ARG A 337 2.20 -14.21 -24.27
C ARG A 337 1.21 -13.79 -25.33
N SER A 338 0.19 -13.00 -24.98
CA SER A 338 -0.83 -12.55 -25.92
C SER A 338 -0.30 -11.67 -27.06
N GLY A 339 0.86 -11.03 -26.84
CA GLY A 339 1.38 -9.98 -27.72
C GLY A 339 0.55 -8.69 -27.71
N LYS A 340 -0.52 -8.62 -26.91
CA LYS A 340 -1.38 -7.46 -26.76
C LYS A 340 -0.78 -6.41 -25.82
N GLY A 341 -1.33 -5.21 -25.86
CA GLY A 341 -1.08 -4.18 -24.85
C GLY A 341 -1.98 -4.43 -23.65
N PHE A 342 -1.49 -4.05 -22.47
CA PHE A 342 -2.29 -4.13 -21.25
C PHE A 342 -1.88 -3.11 -20.21
N PHE A 343 -2.77 -2.93 -19.24
CA PHE A 343 -2.59 -2.08 -18.08
C PHE A 343 -3.36 -2.70 -16.90
N ILE A 344 -2.74 -2.72 -15.72
CA ILE A 344 -3.37 -3.21 -14.49
C ILE A 344 -3.75 -2.00 -13.63
N GLY A 345 -5.05 -1.71 -13.57
CA GLY A 345 -5.59 -0.75 -12.60
C GLY A 345 -5.58 -1.32 -11.19
N ASP A 346 -5.79 -0.46 -10.20
CA ASP A 346 -5.80 -0.82 -8.79
C ASP A 346 -6.74 0.14 -8.06
N VAL A 347 -7.82 -0.38 -7.49
CA VAL A 347 -8.83 0.37 -6.74
C VAL A 347 -9.36 -0.50 -5.60
N THR A 348 -9.62 0.11 -4.45
CA THR A 348 -10.27 -0.58 -3.32
C THR A 348 -11.61 0.06 -3.04
N VAL A 349 -12.65 -0.75 -2.84
CA VAL A 349 -13.97 -0.33 -2.36
C VAL A 349 -14.31 -1.09 -1.07
N PRO A 350 -15.26 -0.61 -0.24
CA PRO A 350 -15.83 -1.43 0.82
C PRO A 350 -16.31 -2.78 0.25
N ARG A 351 -16.11 -3.88 1.00
CA ARG A 351 -16.34 -5.25 0.49
C ARG A 351 -17.77 -5.47 0.01
N ASP A 352 -18.74 -4.83 0.65
CA ASP A 352 -20.15 -4.87 0.29
C ASP A 352 -20.50 -4.12 -1.01
N ARG A 353 -19.54 -3.36 -1.58
CA ARG A 353 -19.61 -2.61 -2.85
C ARG A 353 -18.88 -3.26 -4.03
N ILE A 354 -18.20 -4.39 -3.83
CA ILE A 354 -17.53 -5.12 -4.93
C ILE A 354 -18.46 -5.35 -6.14
N PRO A 355 -19.71 -5.83 -5.99
CA PRO A 355 -20.57 -6.05 -7.16
C PRO A 355 -20.93 -4.77 -7.91
N GLU A 356 -21.23 -3.67 -7.22
CA GLU A 356 -21.45 -2.36 -7.85
C GLU A 356 -20.19 -1.89 -8.60
N MET A 357 -19.00 -2.12 -8.04
CA MET A 357 -17.74 -1.79 -8.69
C MET A 357 -17.48 -2.66 -9.93
N GLN A 358 -17.77 -3.96 -9.86
CA GLN A 358 -17.68 -4.88 -11.00
C GLN A 358 -18.62 -4.45 -12.13
N GLU A 359 -19.87 -4.09 -11.81
CA GLU A 359 -20.83 -3.56 -12.79
C GLU A 359 -20.30 -2.27 -13.46
N ALA A 360 -19.73 -1.35 -12.69
CA ALA A 360 -19.15 -0.12 -13.20
C ALA A 360 -17.95 -0.37 -14.14
N ILE A 361 -17.07 -1.30 -13.80
CA ILE A 361 -15.93 -1.69 -14.65
C ILE A 361 -16.43 -2.28 -15.97
N GLN A 362 -17.39 -3.21 -15.93
CA GLN A 362 -17.89 -3.84 -17.16
C GLN A 362 -18.70 -2.89 -18.03
N ALA A 363 -19.44 -1.95 -17.43
CA ALA A 363 -20.09 -0.86 -18.16
C ALA A 363 -19.06 0.04 -18.85
N THR A 364 -17.95 0.34 -18.18
CA THR A 364 -16.82 1.11 -18.75
C THR A 364 -16.17 0.36 -19.91
N ALA A 365 -15.91 -0.94 -19.76
CA ALA A 365 -15.38 -1.79 -20.83
C ALA A 365 -16.29 -1.77 -22.08
N ALA A 366 -17.61 -1.82 -21.89
CA ALA A 366 -18.57 -1.76 -22.99
C ALA A 366 -18.60 -0.39 -23.70
N ARG A 367 -18.44 0.71 -22.97
CA ARG A 367 -18.37 2.08 -23.54
C ARG A 367 -17.16 2.26 -24.45
N HIS A 368 -16.03 1.64 -24.11
CA HIS A 368 -14.73 1.80 -24.76
C HIS A 368 -14.35 0.61 -25.66
N ALA A 369 -15.33 -0.16 -26.13
CA ALA A 369 -15.12 -1.38 -26.93
C ALA A 369 -14.57 -1.13 -28.36
N ASP A 370 -14.48 0.14 -28.79
CA ASP A 370 -13.85 0.55 -30.05
C ASP A 370 -12.33 0.74 -29.92
N GLY A 371 -11.83 1.02 -28.71
CA GLY A 371 -10.40 1.12 -28.38
C GLY A 371 -9.85 -0.09 -27.63
N LEU A 372 -10.68 -0.77 -26.84
CA LEU A 372 -10.28 -1.86 -25.93
C LEU A 372 -10.78 -3.23 -26.42
N LEU A 373 -10.07 -4.29 -26.03
CA LEU A 373 -10.48 -5.66 -26.31
C LEU A 373 -11.45 -6.17 -25.23
N PHE A 374 -11.05 -6.05 -23.96
CA PHE A 374 -11.86 -6.37 -22.78
C PHE A 374 -11.16 -5.86 -21.52
N ILE A 375 -11.87 -5.83 -20.39
CA ILE A 375 -11.31 -5.61 -19.06
C ILE A 375 -11.61 -6.84 -18.20
N ALA A 376 -10.56 -7.54 -17.80
CA ALA A 376 -10.65 -8.66 -16.86
C ALA A 376 -10.51 -8.12 -15.44
N VAL A 377 -11.33 -8.60 -14.52
CA VAL A 377 -11.23 -8.21 -13.11
C VAL A 377 -10.75 -9.41 -12.31
N CYS A 378 -9.54 -9.28 -11.78
CA CYS A 378 -9.06 -10.08 -10.67
C CYS A 378 -8.97 -9.20 -9.42
N GLY A 379 -8.87 -9.78 -8.24
CA GLY A 379 -8.72 -8.96 -7.04
C GLY A 379 -8.71 -9.75 -5.75
N HIS A 380 -8.19 -9.10 -4.72
CA HIS A 380 -8.24 -9.51 -3.33
C HIS A 380 -9.63 -9.14 -2.77
N ALA A 381 -10.66 -9.86 -3.21
CA ALA A 381 -12.05 -9.59 -2.81
C ALA A 381 -12.27 -9.69 -1.29
N GLY A 382 -11.41 -10.45 -0.61
CA GLY A 382 -11.31 -10.47 0.84
C GLY A 382 -11.08 -9.09 1.47
N ASP A 383 -10.48 -8.14 0.77
CA ASP A 383 -10.18 -6.79 1.27
C ASP A 383 -10.84 -5.67 0.44
N GLY A 384 -11.68 -6.03 -0.53
CA GLY A 384 -12.34 -5.06 -1.41
C GLY A 384 -11.45 -4.48 -2.51
N ASP A 385 -10.24 -5.01 -2.67
CA ASP A 385 -9.22 -4.56 -3.60
C ASP A 385 -9.35 -5.29 -4.94
N LEU A 386 -9.51 -4.53 -6.02
CA LEU A 386 -9.79 -5.01 -7.37
C LEU A 386 -8.73 -4.47 -8.35
N HIS A 387 -8.29 -5.36 -9.24
CA HIS A 387 -7.31 -5.09 -10.29
C HIS A 387 -7.95 -5.21 -11.69
N PRO A 388 -8.70 -4.19 -12.14
CA PRO A 388 -9.21 -4.14 -13.50
C PRO A 388 -8.03 -4.11 -14.48
N THR A 389 -7.84 -5.22 -15.18
CA THR A 389 -6.78 -5.42 -16.15
C THR A 389 -7.33 -5.20 -17.55
N THR A 390 -6.98 -4.07 -18.14
CA THR A 390 -7.44 -3.65 -19.46
C THR A 390 -6.54 -4.21 -20.55
N PHE A 391 -7.13 -4.88 -21.54
CA PHE A 391 -6.42 -5.42 -22.71
C PHE A 391 -6.77 -4.60 -23.95
N TYR A 392 -5.77 -4.32 -24.79
CA TYR A 392 -5.95 -3.55 -26.01
C TYR A 392 -5.01 -4.01 -27.14
N ASP A 393 -5.37 -3.67 -28.38
CA ASP A 393 -4.47 -3.85 -29.51
C ASP A 393 -3.52 -2.66 -29.61
N ARG A 394 -2.20 -2.90 -29.67
CA ARG A 394 -1.19 -1.84 -29.73
C ARG A 394 -1.24 -1.07 -31.05
N ASP A 395 -1.77 -1.69 -32.09
CA ASP A 395 -1.91 -1.08 -33.41
C ASP A 395 -3.23 -0.31 -33.57
N ASN A 396 -4.15 -0.40 -32.60
CA ASN A 396 -5.39 0.36 -32.62
C ASN A 396 -5.12 1.83 -32.25
N PRO A 397 -5.38 2.81 -33.15
CA PRO A 397 -5.12 4.21 -32.87
C PRO A 397 -5.99 4.81 -31.76
N LEU A 398 -7.10 4.16 -31.38
CA LEU A 398 -7.98 4.58 -30.29
C LEU A 398 -7.56 4.00 -28.93
N ALA A 399 -6.68 3.00 -28.89
CA ALA A 399 -6.39 2.23 -27.68
C ALA A 399 -5.86 3.10 -26.53
N ALA A 400 -4.94 4.01 -26.80
CA ALA A 400 -4.35 4.86 -25.76
C ALA A 400 -5.40 5.78 -25.10
N SER A 401 -6.20 6.48 -25.90
CA SER A 401 -7.26 7.37 -25.39
C SER A 401 -8.38 6.61 -24.68
N ALA A 402 -8.75 5.44 -25.20
CA ALA A 402 -9.77 4.60 -24.58
C ALA A 402 -9.28 4.00 -23.26
N LEU A 403 -8.01 3.59 -23.18
CA LEU A 403 -7.40 3.09 -21.95
C LEU A 403 -7.37 4.18 -20.87
N GLU A 404 -6.90 5.38 -21.21
CA GLU A 404 -6.87 6.52 -20.28
C GLU A 404 -8.27 6.86 -19.78
N ALA A 405 -9.25 7.00 -20.69
CA ALA A 405 -10.63 7.29 -20.32
C ALA A 405 -11.24 6.19 -19.43
N ALA A 406 -11.05 4.92 -19.79
CA ALA A 406 -11.56 3.80 -19.02
C ALA A 406 -10.94 3.73 -17.62
N ASN A 407 -9.63 3.91 -17.49
CA ASN A 407 -8.96 3.94 -16.19
C ASN A 407 -9.50 5.08 -15.31
N ASN A 408 -9.66 6.27 -15.89
CA ASN A 408 -10.19 7.43 -15.17
C ASN A 408 -11.62 7.20 -14.68
N GLU A 409 -12.51 6.66 -15.52
CA GLU A 409 -13.89 6.32 -15.15
C GLU A 409 -13.96 5.27 -14.04
N ILE A 410 -13.07 4.27 -14.07
CA ILE A 410 -12.98 3.23 -13.05
C ILE A 410 -12.55 3.82 -11.70
N ILE A 411 -11.52 4.67 -11.68
CA ILE A 411 -11.05 5.32 -10.44
C ILE A 411 -12.14 6.24 -9.87
N GLU A 412 -12.85 6.98 -10.73
CA GLU A 412 -13.98 7.81 -10.32
C GLU A 412 -15.12 6.98 -9.70
N ALA A 413 -15.48 5.86 -10.32
CA ALA A 413 -16.49 4.95 -9.77
C ALA A 413 -16.09 4.39 -8.40
N ALA A 414 -14.82 4.04 -8.19
CA ALA A 414 -14.33 3.60 -6.90
C ALA A 414 -14.50 4.67 -5.81
N LEU A 415 -14.17 5.93 -6.12
CA LEU A 415 -14.37 7.06 -5.20
C LEU A 415 -15.85 7.30 -4.88
N GLU A 416 -16.74 7.22 -5.88
CA GLU A 416 -18.19 7.37 -5.69
C GLU A 416 -18.78 6.27 -4.79
N LEU A 417 -18.18 5.08 -4.79
CA LEU A 417 -18.56 3.95 -3.94
C LEU A 417 -17.95 4.02 -2.52
N GLY A 418 -17.28 5.12 -2.16
CA GLY A 418 -16.62 5.29 -0.86
C GLY A 418 -15.28 4.56 -0.75
N GLY A 419 -14.70 4.20 -1.90
CA GLY A 419 -13.40 3.56 -2.03
C GLY A 419 -12.22 4.53 -2.05
N THR A 420 -11.07 4.01 -2.47
CA THR A 420 -9.82 4.77 -2.63
C THR A 420 -9.18 4.47 -3.98
N ILE A 421 -8.29 5.37 -4.43
CA ILE A 421 -7.70 5.33 -5.76
C ILE A 421 -6.64 4.25 -5.94
N THR A 422 -6.17 3.61 -4.86
CA THR A 422 -5.16 2.55 -4.89
C THR A 422 -5.16 1.74 -3.60
N GLY A 423 -5.23 0.41 -3.72
CA GLY A 423 -5.11 -0.51 -2.61
C GLY A 423 -3.67 -0.88 -2.27
N GLU A 424 -2.81 -1.04 -3.29
CA GLU A 424 -1.46 -1.62 -3.10
C GLU A 424 -0.35 -1.05 -4.00
N HIS A 425 -0.69 -0.43 -5.15
CA HIS A 425 0.31 -0.02 -6.15
C HIS A 425 0.92 1.37 -5.92
N GLY A 426 0.36 2.14 -4.99
CA GLY A 426 0.74 3.52 -4.75
C GLY A 426 0.11 4.50 -5.75
N VAL A 427 0.32 5.79 -5.47
CA VAL A 427 -0.16 6.90 -6.27
C VAL A 427 0.79 7.15 -7.45
N GLY A 428 2.10 7.14 -7.18
CA GLY A 428 3.14 7.36 -8.18
C GLY A 428 2.93 8.65 -8.96
N THR A 429 3.14 8.64 -10.28
CA THR A 429 2.67 9.70 -11.17
C THR A 429 1.31 9.41 -11.79
N GLU A 430 0.95 8.13 -11.89
CA GLU A 430 -0.23 7.68 -12.62
C GLU A 430 -1.52 8.20 -11.99
N LYS A 431 -1.61 8.20 -10.65
CA LYS A 431 -2.84 8.56 -9.93
C LYS A 431 -2.84 9.95 -9.30
N ILE A 432 -1.77 10.75 -9.48
CA ILE A 432 -1.66 12.09 -8.88
C ILE A 432 -2.87 12.97 -9.19
N GLN A 433 -3.40 12.88 -10.41
CA GLN A 433 -4.54 13.68 -10.85
C GLN A 433 -5.84 13.42 -10.06
N PHE A 434 -5.93 12.27 -9.37
CA PHE A 434 -7.10 11.91 -8.55
C PHE A 434 -6.92 12.28 -7.07
N MET A 435 -5.72 12.70 -6.65
CA MET A 435 -5.47 13.12 -5.26
C MET A 435 -6.42 14.24 -4.83
N PRO A 436 -6.71 15.29 -5.63
CA PRO A 436 -7.70 16.31 -5.27
C PRO A 436 -9.17 15.85 -5.30
N LYS A 437 -9.45 14.66 -5.85
CA LYS A 437 -10.78 14.03 -5.79
C LYS A 437 -10.92 13.15 -4.55
N ARG A 438 -9.82 12.52 -4.13
CA ARG A 438 -9.76 11.68 -2.92
C ARG A 438 -9.62 12.49 -1.64
N PHE A 439 -8.88 13.60 -1.70
CA PHE A 439 -8.51 14.42 -0.56
C PHE A 439 -8.98 15.86 -0.71
N THR A 440 -9.43 16.45 0.39
CA THR A 440 -9.73 17.88 0.48
C THR A 440 -8.45 18.71 0.47
N ALA A 441 -8.57 20.02 0.26
CA ALA A 441 -7.44 20.93 0.31
C ALA A 441 -6.76 20.96 1.70
N VAL A 442 -7.53 20.77 2.78
CA VAL A 442 -7.00 20.66 4.16
C VAL A 442 -6.15 19.41 4.31
N GLU A 443 -6.64 18.26 3.82
CA GLU A 443 -5.93 16.98 3.89
C GLU A 443 -4.65 17.00 3.05
N LEU A 444 -4.69 17.59 1.86
CA LEU A 444 -3.50 17.77 1.01
C LEU A 444 -2.48 18.71 1.65
N ALA A 445 -2.91 19.78 2.30
CA ALA A 445 -2.02 20.69 3.03
C ALA A 445 -1.29 19.98 4.18
N ALA A 446 -2.00 19.13 4.95
CA ALA A 446 -1.39 18.31 6.01
C ALA A 446 -0.36 17.32 5.44
N GLN A 447 -0.70 16.59 4.37
CA GLN A 447 0.24 15.71 3.68
C GLN A 447 1.48 16.45 3.15
N ARG A 448 1.29 17.66 2.61
CA ARG A 448 2.39 18.50 2.16
C ARG A 448 3.26 18.99 3.33
N ALA A 449 2.66 19.30 4.47
CA ALA A 449 3.39 19.67 5.68
C ALA A 449 4.26 18.51 6.20
N ILE A 450 3.79 17.26 6.10
CA ILE A 450 4.60 16.05 6.34
C ILE A 450 5.81 16.05 5.40
N LYS A 451 5.59 16.11 4.08
CA LYS A 451 6.68 16.13 3.09
C LYS A 451 7.70 17.22 3.38
N GLN A 452 7.26 18.44 3.69
CA GLN A 452 8.13 19.57 3.97
C GLN A 452 8.91 19.44 5.29
N ALA A 453 8.36 18.74 6.29
CA ALA A 453 9.05 18.48 7.54
C ALA A 453 10.23 17.49 7.36
N PHE A 454 10.04 16.46 6.54
CA PHE A 454 11.10 15.49 6.22
C PHE A 454 12.07 15.99 5.15
N ASP A 455 11.57 16.64 4.10
CA ASP A 455 12.34 17.10 2.93
C ASP A 455 12.02 18.56 2.58
N PRO A 456 12.53 19.54 3.34
CA PRO A 456 12.25 20.96 3.10
C PRO A 456 12.68 21.46 1.72
N ALA A 457 13.70 20.84 1.13
CA ALA A 457 14.24 21.21 -0.18
C ALA A 457 13.53 20.53 -1.35
N GLY A 458 12.67 19.53 -1.09
CA GLY A 458 11.94 18.79 -2.12
C GLY A 458 12.86 17.99 -3.05
N LEU A 459 13.99 17.49 -2.55
CA LEU A 459 14.99 16.78 -3.34
C LEU A 459 14.74 15.28 -3.44
N LEU A 460 13.98 14.70 -2.52
CA LEU A 460 13.79 13.26 -2.43
C LEU A 460 12.52 12.80 -3.16
N ASN A 461 12.72 11.97 -4.19
CA ASN A 461 11.74 11.47 -5.15
C ASN A 461 10.73 12.53 -5.63
N PRO A 462 11.17 13.64 -6.25
CA PRO A 462 10.27 14.74 -6.57
C PRO A 462 9.29 14.39 -7.70
N GLY A 463 8.05 14.87 -7.55
CA GLY A 463 7.02 14.77 -8.59
C GLY A 463 6.25 13.44 -8.62
N VAL A 464 6.33 12.65 -7.55
CA VAL A 464 5.43 11.51 -7.32
C VAL A 464 4.49 11.81 -6.14
N MET A 465 3.37 11.09 -6.07
CA MET A 465 2.37 11.05 -5.00
C MET A 465 1.61 12.35 -4.69
N LEU A 466 2.28 13.48 -4.45
CA LEU A 466 1.61 14.75 -4.14
C LEU A 466 1.32 15.56 -5.41
N PRO A 467 0.09 16.07 -5.59
CA PRO A 467 -0.24 16.94 -6.71
C PRO A 467 0.41 18.32 -6.58
N GLU A 468 0.33 19.11 -7.66
CA GLU A 468 0.62 20.55 -7.61
C GLU A 468 -0.23 21.23 -6.53
N ARG A 469 0.33 22.26 -5.90
CA ARG A 469 -0.32 22.94 -4.79
C ARG A 469 -1.57 23.68 -5.27
N SER A 470 -2.72 23.37 -4.69
CA SER A 470 -3.96 24.13 -4.94
C SER A 470 -3.91 25.47 -4.19
N PRO A 471 -4.43 26.58 -4.75
CA PRO A 471 -4.59 27.84 -4.03
C PRO A 471 -5.56 27.75 -2.83
N ASP A 472 -6.40 26.71 -2.78
CA ASP A 472 -7.34 26.46 -1.69
C ASP A 472 -6.70 25.71 -0.50
N GLU A 473 -5.46 25.21 -0.65
CA GLU A 473 -4.73 24.59 0.45
C GLU A 473 -4.46 25.64 1.55
N PRO A 474 -4.97 25.45 2.78
CA PRO A 474 -4.73 26.38 3.87
C PRO A 474 -3.25 26.39 4.29
N ASP A 475 -2.91 27.32 5.18
CA ASP A 475 -1.65 27.24 5.89
C ASP A 475 -1.67 26.06 6.86
N ALA A 476 -0.55 25.36 6.97
CA ALA A 476 -0.37 24.15 7.78
C ALA A 476 0.91 24.25 8.63
N GLU A 477 1.24 25.47 9.06
CA GLU A 477 2.48 25.77 9.78
C GLU A 477 2.57 25.02 11.12
N GLN A 478 1.47 25.00 11.89
CA GLN A 478 1.45 24.33 13.19
C GLN A 478 1.49 22.82 13.04
N PHE A 479 0.76 22.26 12.07
CA PHE A 479 0.83 20.84 11.74
C PHE A 479 2.25 20.45 11.35
N GLY A 480 2.89 21.22 10.45
CA GLY A 480 4.29 20.98 10.06
C GLY A 480 5.27 21.15 11.22
N ALA A 481 5.03 22.09 12.13
CA ALA A 481 5.84 22.24 13.34
C ALA A 481 5.70 21.03 14.28
N ALA A 482 4.50 20.47 14.42
CA ALA A 482 4.26 19.25 15.18
C ALA A 482 4.99 18.04 14.56
N VAL A 483 4.98 17.89 13.22
CA VAL A 483 5.76 16.84 12.55
C VAL A 483 7.27 17.00 12.82
N ARG A 484 7.81 18.22 12.70
CA ARG A 484 9.23 18.49 12.99
C ARG A 484 9.58 18.22 14.45
N ALA A 485 8.69 18.57 15.38
CA ALA A 485 8.87 18.27 16.80
C ALA A 485 8.89 16.76 17.04
N ALA A 486 8.00 16.00 16.38
CA ALA A 486 7.99 14.54 16.44
C ALA A 486 9.28 13.93 15.90
N LEU A 487 9.78 14.41 14.76
CA LEU A 487 11.06 13.97 14.18
C LEU A 487 12.26 14.23 15.10
N ALA A 488 12.20 15.28 15.90
CA ALA A 488 13.23 15.61 16.89
C ALA A 488 13.07 14.83 18.23
N GLY A 489 12.08 13.93 18.33
CA GLY A 489 11.77 13.19 19.57
C GLY A 489 11.10 14.05 20.65
N GLY A 490 10.43 15.14 20.26
CA GLY A 490 10.04 16.24 21.15
C GLY A 490 8.56 16.62 21.13
N VAL A 491 7.62 15.72 20.79
CA VAL A 491 6.20 16.01 21.00
C VAL A 491 5.93 16.06 22.49
N THR A 492 5.90 17.27 23.04
CA THR A 492 5.52 17.48 24.44
C THR A 492 4.01 17.42 24.52
N PRO A 493 3.41 16.51 25.31
CA PRO A 493 1.97 16.51 25.54
C PRO A 493 1.53 17.87 26.06
N ASP A 494 0.58 18.48 25.38
CA ASP A 494 -0.12 19.65 25.91
C ASP A 494 -1.33 19.13 26.71
N PRO A 495 -1.31 19.22 28.05
CA PRO A 495 -2.41 18.73 28.87
C PRO A 495 -3.72 19.51 28.65
N ASP A 496 -3.65 20.70 28.06
CA ASP A 496 -4.80 21.55 27.77
C ASP A 496 -5.31 21.38 26.33
N ALA A 497 -4.60 20.63 25.47
CA ALA A 497 -5.02 20.38 24.10
C ALA A 497 -6.23 19.42 24.04
N PRO A 498 -7.28 19.75 23.27
CA PRO A 498 -8.42 18.86 23.12
C PRO A 498 -8.01 17.58 22.40
N LEU A 499 -8.26 16.43 23.03
CA LEU A 499 -8.02 15.11 22.41
C LEU A 499 -9.16 14.70 21.48
N ALA A 500 -10.37 15.17 21.79
CA ALA A 500 -11.57 14.98 21.00
C ALA A 500 -12.40 16.28 20.95
N VAL A 501 -13.20 16.45 19.89
CA VAL A 501 -14.09 17.61 19.73
C VAL A 501 -15.54 17.16 19.60
N GLY A 502 -16.40 17.86 20.35
CA GLY A 502 -17.85 17.64 20.36
C GLY A 502 -18.27 16.44 21.20
N ASP A 503 -19.59 16.19 21.19
CA ASP A 503 -20.23 15.14 21.99
C ASP A 503 -20.64 13.93 21.12
N ASN A 504 -19.95 13.72 19.97
CA ASN A 504 -20.26 12.63 19.06
C ASN A 504 -19.94 11.29 19.71
N ALA A 505 -20.98 10.57 20.11
CA ALA A 505 -20.93 9.24 20.69
C ALA A 505 -21.63 8.19 19.81
N ASP A 506 -21.86 8.49 18.52
CA ASP A 506 -22.51 7.58 17.59
C ASP A 506 -21.64 6.34 17.35
N ILE A 507 -22.27 5.17 17.24
CA ILE A 507 -21.60 3.88 17.00
C ILE A 507 -22.34 3.18 15.87
N THR A 508 -21.61 2.79 14.84
CA THR A 508 -22.15 2.06 13.68
C THR A 508 -21.25 0.87 13.36
N VAL A 509 -21.84 -0.32 13.36
CA VAL A 509 -21.18 -1.56 12.89
C VAL A 509 -21.63 -1.85 11.47
N ASN A 510 -20.67 -1.97 10.55
CA ASN A 510 -20.90 -2.42 9.19
C ASN A 510 -20.43 -3.87 9.06
N LEU A 511 -21.37 -4.82 9.15
CA LEU A 511 -21.06 -6.26 9.01
C LEU A 511 -20.68 -6.67 7.59
N GLY A 512 -21.14 -5.93 6.57
CA GLY A 512 -20.82 -6.21 5.17
C GLY A 512 -19.36 -5.93 4.83
N ASN A 513 -18.77 -4.93 5.48
CA ASN A 513 -17.37 -4.56 5.32
C ASN A 513 -16.46 -5.04 6.48
N LEU A 514 -17.04 -5.38 7.64
CA LEU A 514 -16.35 -5.58 8.92
C LEU A 514 -15.60 -4.34 9.41
N SER A 515 -16.30 -3.22 9.44
CA SER A 515 -15.82 -1.96 10.00
C SER A 515 -16.70 -1.47 11.16
N LEU A 516 -16.09 -0.73 12.08
CA LEU A 516 -16.73 0.01 13.16
C LEU A 516 -16.45 1.50 12.95
N LEU A 517 -17.48 2.30 12.74
CA LEU A 517 -17.42 3.75 12.83
C LEU A 517 -17.88 4.17 14.22
N VAL A 518 -17.06 4.94 14.93
CA VAL A 518 -17.33 5.34 16.31
C VAL A 518 -16.94 6.80 16.55
N GLY A 519 -17.86 7.57 17.13
CA GLY A 519 -17.60 8.93 17.57
C GLY A 519 -16.56 8.99 18.68
N ALA A 520 -15.69 9.99 18.65
CA ALA A 520 -14.57 10.10 19.59
C ALA A 520 -15.01 10.26 21.06
N ALA A 521 -16.24 10.74 21.32
CA ALA A 521 -16.80 10.85 22.66
C ALA A 521 -17.51 9.57 23.15
N ALA A 522 -17.67 8.55 22.31
CA ALA A 522 -18.21 7.26 22.75
C ALA A 522 -17.30 6.64 23.82
N THR A 523 -17.88 6.02 24.84
CA THR A 523 -17.10 5.38 25.91
C THR A 523 -16.75 3.95 25.54
N ILE A 524 -15.64 3.44 26.08
CA ILE A 524 -15.24 2.04 25.88
C ILE A 524 -16.36 1.08 26.30
N GLU A 525 -17.10 1.40 27.37
CA GLU A 525 -18.26 0.59 27.79
C GLU A 525 -19.39 0.59 26.75
N SER A 526 -19.78 1.75 26.21
CA SER A 526 -20.87 1.80 25.22
C SER A 526 -20.50 1.07 23.93
N VAL A 527 -19.24 1.16 23.52
CA VAL A 527 -18.71 0.48 22.33
C VAL A 527 -18.69 -1.03 22.54
N ASN A 528 -18.15 -1.54 23.65
CA ASN A 528 -18.16 -2.97 23.93
C ASN A 528 -19.58 -3.55 23.95
N ARG A 529 -20.53 -2.84 24.57
CA ARG A 529 -21.94 -3.27 24.58
C ARG A 529 -22.50 -3.41 23.16
N HIS A 530 -22.22 -2.44 22.29
CA HIS A 530 -22.69 -2.47 20.91
C HIS A 530 -22.01 -3.58 20.09
N LEU A 531 -20.71 -3.83 20.32
CA LEU A 531 -19.98 -4.93 19.70
C LEU A 531 -20.56 -6.29 20.11
N ASP A 532 -20.85 -6.48 21.41
CA ASP A 532 -21.48 -7.70 21.95
C ASP A 532 -22.88 -7.94 21.35
N GLU A 533 -23.70 -6.88 21.23
CA GLU A 533 -25.04 -6.94 20.62
C GLU A 533 -25.00 -7.41 19.15
N HIS A 534 -23.90 -7.16 18.45
CA HIS A 534 -23.72 -7.52 17.04
C HIS A 534 -22.85 -8.78 16.84
N GLY A 535 -22.36 -9.42 17.91
CA GLY A 535 -21.51 -10.61 17.80
C GLY A 535 -20.19 -10.35 17.10
N VAL A 536 -19.57 -9.19 17.38
CA VAL A 536 -18.29 -8.78 16.79
C VAL A 536 -17.32 -8.29 17.86
N ALA A 537 -16.04 -8.20 17.52
CA ALA A 537 -14.99 -7.68 18.38
C ALA A 537 -14.08 -6.72 17.60
N CYS A 538 -13.58 -5.69 18.28
CA CYS A 538 -12.60 -4.75 17.75
C CYS A 538 -11.31 -4.85 18.56
N ALA A 539 -10.20 -5.25 17.92
CA ALA A 539 -8.93 -5.43 18.62
C ALA A 539 -8.42 -4.13 19.29
N ALA A 540 -8.72 -2.97 18.70
CA ALA A 540 -8.36 -1.67 19.26
C ALA A 540 -9.13 -1.32 20.53
N ILE A 541 -10.32 -1.88 20.75
CA ILE A 541 -11.17 -1.55 21.90
C ILE A 541 -10.87 -2.53 23.04
N PRO A 542 -10.34 -2.08 24.18
CA PRO A 542 -10.07 -2.97 25.30
C PRO A 542 -11.40 -3.43 25.93
N THR A 543 -11.42 -4.66 26.42
CA THR A 543 -12.60 -5.26 27.08
C THR A 543 -12.94 -4.57 28.42
N THR A 544 -12.01 -3.80 28.97
CA THR A 544 -12.18 -3.01 30.19
C THR A 544 -11.66 -1.61 29.94
N GLY A 545 -12.40 -0.59 30.39
CA GLY A 545 -12.03 0.82 30.19
C GLY A 545 -13.02 1.82 30.78
N GLY A 546 -14.23 1.37 31.10
CA GLY A 546 -15.26 2.19 31.75
C GLY A 546 -15.63 3.40 30.89
N GLU A 547 -15.61 4.57 31.52
CA GLU A 547 -16.01 5.86 30.93
C GLU A 547 -14.91 6.53 30.08
N ARG A 548 -13.71 5.95 29.96
CA ARG A 548 -12.69 6.50 29.04
C ARG A 548 -13.24 6.49 27.62
N SER A 549 -13.15 7.62 26.95
CA SER A 549 -13.64 7.79 25.58
C SER A 549 -12.72 7.13 24.55
N VAL A 550 -13.24 6.82 23.37
CA VAL A 550 -12.43 6.28 22.27
C VAL A 550 -11.41 7.31 21.76
N GLY A 551 -11.73 8.60 21.81
CA GLY A 551 -10.78 9.68 21.48
C GLY A 551 -9.59 9.70 22.46
N GLU A 552 -9.86 9.65 23.77
CA GLU A 552 -8.79 9.53 24.78
C GLU A 552 -8.00 8.24 24.61
N LEU A 553 -8.66 7.13 24.26
CA LEU A 553 -8.01 5.85 23.97
C LEU A 553 -6.94 6.00 22.89
N VAL A 554 -7.28 6.55 21.73
CA VAL A 554 -6.35 6.69 20.61
C VAL A 554 -5.28 7.74 20.87
N ALA A 555 -5.66 8.90 21.40
CA ALA A 555 -4.73 10.03 21.54
C ALA A 555 -3.68 9.83 22.64
N THR A 556 -3.88 8.87 23.56
CA THR A 556 -3.00 8.61 24.71
C THR A 556 -2.52 7.16 24.79
N ALA A 557 -2.73 6.36 23.74
CA ALA A 557 -2.39 4.95 23.72
C ALA A 557 -0.91 4.69 24.03
N ALA A 558 -0.60 3.60 24.72
CA ALA A 558 0.77 3.17 24.99
C ALA A 558 0.89 1.64 24.99
N GLY A 559 2.10 1.13 24.73
CA GLY A 559 2.41 -0.30 24.79
C GLY A 559 1.45 -1.16 23.95
N PRO A 560 0.94 -2.29 24.48
CA PRO A 560 0.06 -3.19 23.73
C PRO A 560 -1.26 -2.57 23.26
N GLU A 561 -1.75 -1.53 23.92
CA GLU A 561 -2.96 -0.80 23.49
C GLU A 561 -2.68 -0.03 22.19
N ARG A 562 -1.53 0.66 22.14
CA ARG A 562 -1.07 1.39 20.94
C ARG A 562 -0.90 0.44 19.77
N ASP A 563 -0.28 -0.72 19.97
CA ASP A 563 -0.08 -1.72 18.93
C ASP A 563 -1.39 -2.22 18.29
N ARG A 564 -2.40 -2.52 19.12
CA ARG A 564 -3.72 -2.93 18.63
C ARG A 564 -4.42 -1.82 17.83
N ILE A 565 -4.35 -0.58 18.29
CA ILE A 565 -4.89 0.59 17.58
C ILE A 565 -4.15 0.80 16.26
N ARG A 566 -2.81 0.70 16.29
CA ARG A 566 -1.94 0.80 15.12
C ARG A 566 -2.38 -0.18 14.03
N HIS A 567 -2.72 -1.41 14.37
CA HIS A 567 -3.14 -2.42 13.39
C HIS A 567 -4.61 -2.41 12.98
N ALA A 568 -5.52 -1.88 13.81
CA ALA A 568 -6.96 -1.91 13.53
C ALA A 568 -7.51 -0.60 12.95
N LEU A 569 -6.85 0.54 13.12
CA LEU A 569 -7.33 1.84 12.65
C LEU A 569 -7.28 1.94 11.12
N LEU A 570 -8.45 2.17 10.51
CA LEU A 570 -8.66 2.34 9.06
C LEU A 570 -8.82 3.81 8.67
N GLY A 571 -9.44 4.63 9.53
CA GLY A 571 -9.72 6.03 9.25
C GLY A 571 -9.96 6.88 10.50
N ALA A 572 -9.81 8.20 10.36
CA ALA A 572 -10.09 9.17 11.41
C ALA A 572 -10.68 10.46 10.82
N ASP A 573 -11.80 10.90 11.38
CA ASP A 573 -12.34 12.25 11.21
C ASP A 573 -11.78 13.12 12.34
N VAL A 574 -11.24 14.28 11.97
CA VAL A 574 -10.48 15.15 12.88
C VAL A 574 -10.78 16.62 12.62
N THR A 575 -10.47 17.46 13.60
CA THR A 575 -10.13 18.87 13.35
C THR A 575 -8.61 18.98 13.34
N VAL A 576 -8.01 19.51 12.26
CA VAL A 576 -6.56 19.74 12.22
C VAL A 576 -6.18 20.94 13.09
N VAL A 577 -4.97 20.92 13.66
CA VAL A 577 -4.49 21.98 14.56
C VAL A 577 -4.58 23.38 13.94
N ASP A 578 -4.28 23.50 12.63
CA ASP A 578 -4.36 24.76 11.90
C ASP A 578 -5.81 25.17 11.61
N GLY A 579 -6.25 26.23 12.28
CA GLY A 579 -7.59 26.80 12.09
C GLY A 579 -8.74 25.90 12.54
N GLN A 580 -8.47 24.73 13.16
CA GLN A 580 -9.48 23.76 13.57
C GLN A 580 -10.36 23.29 12.41
N SER A 581 -9.75 23.16 11.22
CA SER A 581 -10.45 22.78 10.00
C SER A 581 -10.79 21.29 10.00
N PRO A 582 -12.00 20.86 9.58
CA PRO A 582 -12.34 19.45 9.49
C PRO A 582 -11.52 18.75 8.40
N ALA A 583 -11.11 17.51 8.66
CA ALA A 583 -10.43 16.64 7.72
C ALA A 583 -10.78 15.17 7.97
N ARG A 584 -10.69 14.34 6.94
CA ARG A 584 -10.79 12.87 7.02
C ARG A 584 -9.52 12.23 6.46
N PHE A 585 -8.85 11.41 7.27
CA PHE A 585 -7.70 10.62 6.84
C PHE A 585 -8.05 9.13 6.87
N GLY A 586 -7.92 8.44 5.74
CA GLY A 586 -8.39 7.06 5.57
C GLY A 586 -9.89 6.97 5.26
N ALA A 587 -10.43 5.75 5.32
CA ALA A 587 -11.83 5.43 5.03
C ALA A 587 -12.17 4.04 5.61
N GLU A 588 -13.33 3.49 5.26
CA GLU A 588 -13.71 2.10 5.60
C GLU A 588 -13.00 1.05 4.75
N THR A 589 -12.23 1.45 3.73
CA THR A 589 -11.44 0.54 2.90
C THR A 589 -10.38 -0.20 3.70
N MET A 590 -10.30 -1.52 3.52
CA MET A 590 -9.35 -2.38 4.26
C MET A 590 -7.90 -2.21 3.78
N LYS A 591 -7.73 -1.84 2.51
CA LYS A 591 -6.46 -1.47 1.90
C LYS A 591 -6.58 -0.05 1.33
N ASP A 592 -5.66 0.83 1.74
CA ASP A 592 -5.56 2.20 1.26
C ASP A 592 -4.10 2.62 1.34
N VAL A 593 -3.48 2.87 0.18
CA VAL A 593 -2.11 3.39 0.07
C VAL A 593 -2.09 4.74 -0.66
N ALA A 594 -3.23 5.44 -0.69
CA ALA A 594 -3.30 6.76 -1.29
C ALA A 594 -2.68 7.82 -0.37
N GLY A 595 -1.52 8.36 -0.78
CA GLY A 595 -0.83 9.40 -0.03
C GLY A 595 -0.21 8.91 1.28
N TYR A 596 0.16 9.84 2.16
CA TYR A 596 0.69 9.48 3.48
C TYR A 596 -0.40 8.97 4.40
N ASP A 597 -0.09 7.96 5.24
CA ASP A 597 -0.98 7.44 6.27
C ASP A 597 -1.13 8.42 7.46
N THR A 598 -1.71 9.59 7.19
CA THR A 598 -1.76 10.75 8.10
C THR A 598 -2.53 10.46 9.40
N LYS A 599 -3.51 9.55 9.37
CA LYS A 599 -4.26 9.14 10.58
C LYS A 599 -3.34 8.57 11.67
N ARG A 600 -2.17 8.03 11.31
CA ARG A 600 -1.16 7.51 12.25
C ARG A 600 -0.57 8.59 13.14
N LEU A 601 -0.55 9.83 12.68
CA LEU A 601 -0.07 10.96 13.48
C LEU A 601 -0.98 11.28 14.68
N TYR A 602 -2.23 10.81 14.70
CA TYR A 602 -3.15 11.01 15.82
C TYR A 602 -3.06 9.93 16.91
N ILE A 603 -2.33 8.84 16.66
CA ILE A 603 -2.09 7.80 17.66
C ILE A 603 -1.05 8.32 18.66
N SER A 604 -1.38 8.32 19.95
CA SER A 604 -0.48 8.78 21.03
C SER A 604 0.01 10.23 20.83
N ALA A 605 -0.76 11.05 20.14
CA ALA A 605 -0.33 12.40 19.74
C ALA A 605 -0.62 13.48 20.78
N HIS A 606 -1.45 13.19 21.79
CA HIS A 606 -1.85 14.14 22.83
C HIS A 606 -2.32 15.50 22.26
N GLY A 607 -3.11 15.47 21.17
CA GLY A 607 -3.68 16.68 20.55
C GLY A 607 -2.72 17.48 19.66
N ALA A 608 -1.48 17.04 19.45
CA ALA A 608 -0.46 17.81 18.72
C ALA A 608 -0.83 18.15 17.26
N PHE A 609 -1.69 17.35 16.63
CA PHE A 609 -2.17 17.55 15.25
C PHE A 609 -3.62 18.04 15.19
N GLY A 610 -4.20 18.39 16.34
CA GLY A 610 -5.61 18.69 16.52
C GLY A 610 -6.36 17.53 17.19
N ALA A 611 -7.68 17.50 17.04
CA ALA A 611 -8.55 16.68 17.87
C ALA A 611 -9.36 15.66 17.06
N LEU A 612 -9.68 14.53 17.69
CA LEU A 612 -10.46 13.44 17.09
C LEU A 612 -11.97 13.74 17.14
N VAL A 613 -12.68 13.41 16.07
CA VAL A 613 -14.15 13.56 15.96
C VAL A 613 -14.82 12.20 15.83
N ALA A 614 -14.30 11.33 14.96
CA ALA A 614 -14.74 9.96 14.81
C ALA A 614 -13.59 9.09 14.32
N LEU A 615 -13.68 7.79 14.56
CA LEU A 615 -12.66 6.80 14.23
C LEU A 615 -13.30 5.62 13.53
N ILE A 616 -12.55 5.02 12.61
CA ILE A 616 -12.97 3.85 11.84
C ILE A 616 -11.98 2.73 12.12
N PHE A 617 -12.48 1.59 12.60
CA PHE A 617 -11.67 0.41 12.92
C PHE A 617 -12.11 -0.82 12.14
N LYS A 618 -11.16 -1.71 11.82
CA LYS A 618 -11.44 -3.09 11.40
C LYS A 618 -11.97 -3.88 12.60
N ILE A 619 -13.02 -4.67 12.38
CA ILE A 619 -13.59 -5.60 13.36
C ILE A 619 -13.55 -7.03 12.83
N ASN A 620 -13.78 -8.00 13.73
CA ASN A 620 -13.93 -9.41 13.41
C ASN A 620 -15.22 -9.94 14.02
N VAL A 621 -15.83 -10.95 13.41
CA VAL A 621 -16.97 -11.67 13.99
C VAL A 621 -16.48 -12.54 15.15
N THR A 622 -17.24 -12.60 16.25
CA THR A 622 -16.93 -13.50 17.36
C THR A 622 -17.38 -14.92 17.01
N GLY A 623 -16.41 -15.85 16.99
CA GLY A 623 -16.64 -17.28 16.71
C GLY A 623 -16.96 -18.09 17.96
#